data_AF-A0ABD5QDW9-F1
#
_entry.id   AF-A0ABD5QDW9-F1
#
_cell.length_a   1.000
_cell.length_b   1.000
_cell.length_c   1.000
_cell.angle_alpha   90.00
_cell.angle_beta   90.00
_cell.angle_gamma   90.00
#
_symmetry.space_group_name_H-M   'P 1'
#
loop_
_entity.id
_entity.type
_entity.pdbx_description
1 polymer ?
#
loop_
_entity_poly.entity_id
_entity_poly.type
_entity_poly.pdbx_seq_one_letter_code
_entity_poly.pdbx_strand_id
1 'polypeptide(L)' 'MPTCTHCETTLDAEELVRHESGDLLFVHCPSCGASMGTYREPGIGR' A
#
# COMPACT_ATOMS: atom_id res chain seq x y z
N MET A 1 12.26 -0.18 -4.40
CA MET A 1 11.77 1.14 -3.98
C MET A 1 10.67 1.58 -4.94
N PRO A 2 9.39 1.43 -4.58
CA PRO A 2 8.30 2.02 -5.36
C PRO A 2 8.27 3.54 -5.22
N THR A 3 7.98 4.23 -6.32
CA THR A 3 7.76 5.68 -6.33
C THR A 3 6.26 5.97 -6.34
N CYS A 4 5.82 6.83 -5.43
CA CYS A 4 4.44 7.31 -5.44
C CYS A 4 4.22 8.21 -6.66
N THR A 5 3.26 7.88 -7.51
CA THR A 5 2.93 8.68 -8.70
C THR A 5 2.24 10.01 -8.38
N HIS A 6 1.83 10.23 -7.12
CA HIS A 6 1.12 11.43 -6.70
C HIS A 6 2.02 12.48 -6.05
N CYS A 7 2.97 12.07 -5.21
CA CYS A 7 3.90 12.98 -4.53
C CYS A 7 5.36 12.76 -4.95
N GLU A 8 5.58 11.88 -5.92
CA GLU A 8 6.89 11.58 -6.55
C GLU A 8 7.95 11.09 -5.56
N THR A 9 7.54 10.76 -4.32
CA THR A 9 8.44 10.27 -3.29
C THR A 9 8.76 8.80 -3.56
N THR A 10 10.05 8.50 -3.56
CA THR A 10 10.57 7.13 -3.61
C THR A 10 10.62 6.59 -2.19
N LEU A 11 9.97 5.47 -1.96
CA LEU A 11 9.81 4.87 -0.64
C LEU A 11 10.38 3.46 -0.64
N ASP A 12 10.79 2.99 0.54
CA ASP A 12 11.06 1.58 0.73
C ASP A 12 9.76 0.79 0.91
N ALA A 13 9.76 -0.46 0.46
CA ALA A 13 8.57 -1.32 0.54
C ALA A 13 8.13 -1.59 1.99
N GLU A 14 9.06 -1.43 2.93
CA GLU A 14 8.87 -1.58 4.38
C GLU A 14 8.22 -0.34 5.00
N GLU A 15 8.38 0.84 4.39
CA GLU A 15 7.81 2.11 4.85
C GLU A 15 6.39 2.36 4.35
N LEU A 16 5.91 1.53 3.42
CA LEU A 16 4.56 1.66 2.88
C LEU A 16 3.51 1.34 3.94
N VAL A 17 2.49 2.18 4.02
CA VAL A 17 1.35 1.95 4.90
C VAL A 17 0.49 0.84 4.31
N ARG A 18 0.29 -0.22 5.08
CA ARG A 18 -0.50 -1.39 4.72
C ARG A 18 -1.79 -1.40 5.54
N HIS A 19 -2.91 -1.47 4.86
CA HIS A 19 -4.23 -1.51 5.47
C HIS A 19 -4.98 -2.74 4.95
N GLU A 20 -5.31 -3.66 5.84
CA GLU A 20 -6.09 -4.85 5.54
C GLU A 20 -7.60 -4.58 5.70
N SER A 21 -8.41 -4.98 4.72
CA SER A 21 -9.87 -4.91 4.80
C SER A 21 -10.49 -6.12 4.10
N GLY A 22 -10.98 -7.06 4.90
CA GLY A 22 -11.37 -8.39 4.42
C GLY A 22 -10.19 -9.08 3.74
N ASP A 23 -10.40 -9.66 2.56
CA ASP A 23 -9.36 -10.34 1.77
C ASP A 23 -8.43 -9.40 0.98
N LEU A 24 -8.49 -8.10 1.24
CA LEU A 24 -7.77 -7.07 0.50
C LEU A 24 -6.72 -6.38 1.36
N LEU A 25 -5.51 -6.29 0.81
CA LEU A 25 -4.44 -5.46 1.31
C LEU A 25 -4.34 -4.19 0.46
N PHE A 26 -4.62 -3.05 1.08
CA PHE A 26 -4.43 -1.74 0.51
C PHE A 26 -3.04 -1.21 0.89
N VAL A 27 -2.32 -0.69 -0.10
CA VAL A 27 -1.00 -0.11 0.09
C VAL A 27 -1.09 1.37 -0.22
N HIS A 28 -0.70 2.21 0.74
CA HIS A 28 -0.75 3.66 0.66
C HIS A 28 0.64 4.27 0.84
N CYS A 29 0.81 5.44 0.23
CA CYS A 29 1.96 6.30 0.48
C CYS A 29 1.85 6.93 1.89
N PRO A 30 2.86 6.79 2.78
CA PRO A 30 2.86 7.42 4.10
C PRO A 30 2.89 8.96 4.01
N SER A 31 3.52 9.52 2.98
CA SER A 31 3.71 10.96 2.86
C SER A 31 2.46 11.72 2.42
N CYS A 32 1.66 11.15 1.52
CA CYS A 32 0.49 11.82 0.93
C CYS A 32 -0.83 11.05 1.06
N GLY A 33 -0.80 9.82 1.58
CA GLY A 33 -1.98 8.96 1.72
C GLY A 33 -2.50 8.34 0.42
N ALA A 34 -1.91 8.67 -0.74
CA ALA A 34 -2.35 8.16 -2.03
C ALA A 34 -2.24 6.63 -2.11
N SER A 35 -3.26 5.99 -2.65
CA SER A 35 -3.25 4.54 -2.90
C SER A 35 -2.20 4.20 -3.94
N MET A 36 -1.23 3.36 -3.54
CA MET A 36 -0.15 2.87 -4.39
C MET A 36 -0.44 1.47 -4.94
N GLY A 37 -1.35 0.72 -4.33
CA GLY A 37 -1.75 -0.60 -4.81
C GLY A 37 -2.85 -1.24 -3.98
N THR A 38 -3.47 -2.27 -4.55
CA THR A 38 -4.43 -3.13 -3.84
C THR A 38 -4.15 -4.56 -4.25
N TYR A 39 -3.95 -5.43 -3.27
CA TYR A 39 -3.62 -6.83 -3.46
C TYR A 39 -4.70 -7.69 -2.81
N ARG A 40 -5.00 -8.83 -3.41
CA ARG A 40 -5.75 -9.88 -2.72
C ARG A 40 -4.74 -10.74 -1.97
N GLU A 41 -4.83 -10.78 -0.66
CA GLU A 41 -4.05 -11.73 0.13
C GLU A 41 -4.95 -12.93 0.42
N PRO A 42 -4.74 -14.08 -0.26
CA PRO A 42 -5.45 -15.30 0.06
C PRO A 42 -5.03 -15.77 1.45
N GLY A 43 -5.84 -15.43 2.46
CA GLY A 43 -5.59 -15.74 3.87
C GLY A 43 -6.09 -14.70 4.89
N ILE A 44 -6.47 -13.50 4.47
CA ILE A 44 -6.94 -12.43 5.39
C ILE A 44 -8.47 -12.45 5.62
N GLY A 45 -9.22 -13.28 4.87
CA GLY A 45 -10.60 -13.63 5.16
C GLY A 45 -10.83 -15.13 5.08
N ARG A 46 -10.89 -15.78 6.25
CA ARG A 46 -11.44 -17.12 6.53
C ARG A 46 -11.18 -18.27 5.54
#